data_AF-A0A9D6SKJ5-F1
#
_entry.id   AF-A0A9D6SKJ5-F1
#
_cell.length_a   1.000
_cell.length_b   1.000
_cell.length_c   1.000
_cell.angle_alpha   90.00
_cell.angle_beta   90.00
_cell.angle_gamma   90.00
#
_symmetry.space_group_name_H-M   'P 1'
#
loop_
_entity.id
_entity.type
_entity.pdbx_description
1 polymer ?
#
loop_
_entity_poly.entity_id
_entity_poly.type
_entity_poly.pdbx_seq_one_letter_code
_entity_poly.pdbx_strand_id
1 'polypeptide(L)'
;MKCVDDFRLRFGKQELVPIVVGGMGVDISTAELALEAARLGGIGHISDAMVKTVSDRRYETNFVSGKLKRYKFNVASSDKAAVLFDLGRLAEATHNHVGRAMQAKRGNGLIFVNCMEKLTMNAPRVPLRVRLSYALDAGIDGITLSAGLHLGSFALIAEHPRFRDARLGIIVSSLRALQLFLRKNARLGRLPDYIIVEGPLAGGHLGFGIDDWAKHDLRTIVIGIQQYLHAEQLDIPLIPAGGIFTGSD
;
A
#
# COMPACT_ATOMS: atom_id res chain seq x y z
N MET A 1 -29.32 2.54 14.09
CA MET A 1 -28.17 2.17 13.24
C MET A 1 -27.14 3.27 13.44
N LYS A 2 -25.97 2.98 14.03
CA LYS A 2 -24.90 3.99 14.12
C LYS A 2 -24.36 4.18 12.70
N CYS A 3 -24.41 5.40 12.19
CA CYS A 3 -24.02 5.69 10.81
C CYS A 3 -22.49 5.73 10.73
N VAL A 4 -21.91 5.54 9.53
CA VAL A 4 -20.48 5.80 9.28
C VAL A 4 -20.07 7.24 9.60
N ASP A 5 -21.04 8.14 9.73
CA ASP A 5 -20.83 9.53 10.15
C ASP A 5 -20.48 9.69 11.62
N ASP A 6 -20.85 8.74 12.49
CA ASP A 6 -20.59 8.80 13.93
C ASP A 6 -19.11 8.48 14.27
N PHE A 7 -18.37 7.88 13.34
CA PHE A 7 -17.01 7.37 13.55
C PHE A 7 -16.03 7.82 12.47
N ARG A 8 -15.98 9.12 12.18
CA ARG A 8 -15.10 9.68 11.13
C ARG A 8 -13.62 9.34 11.35
N LEU A 9 -12.94 8.91 10.29
CA LEU A 9 -11.48 8.80 10.28
C LEU A 9 -10.89 10.19 10.15
N ARG A 10 -9.95 10.55 11.03
CA ARG A 10 -9.32 11.86 11.05
C ARG A 10 -7.85 11.80 10.69
N PHE A 11 -7.45 12.63 9.73
CA PHE A 11 -6.05 12.94 9.46
C PHE A 11 -5.81 14.42 9.72
N GLY A 12 -5.46 14.75 10.96
CA GLY A 12 -5.40 16.13 11.43
C GLY A 12 -6.78 16.79 11.33
N LYS A 13 -6.91 17.83 10.49
CA LYS A 13 -8.17 18.55 10.26
C LYS A 13 -9.09 17.91 9.21
N GLN A 14 -8.60 16.92 8.45
CA GLN A 14 -9.38 16.27 7.41
C GLN A 14 -10.21 15.12 8.01
N GLU A 15 -11.52 15.11 7.74
CA GLU A 15 -12.44 14.05 8.17
C GLU A 15 -12.94 13.22 6.98
N LEU A 16 -12.77 11.91 7.08
CA LEU A 16 -13.10 10.94 6.03
C LEU A 16 -14.15 9.95 6.53
N VAL A 17 -14.93 9.41 5.59
CA VAL A 17 -15.76 8.24 5.87
C VAL A 17 -14.79 7.14 6.31
N PRO A 18 -15.03 6.43 7.44
CA PRO A 18 -14.13 5.41 7.97
C PRO A 18 -14.14 4.10 7.16
N ILE A 19 -14.14 4.22 5.84
CA ILE A 19 -14.09 3.11 4.89
C ILE A 19 -12.85 3.27 4.02
N VAL A 20 -12.01 2.24 4.06
CA VAL A 20 -10.78 2.15 3.29
C VAL A 20 -10.87 0.93 2.39
N VAL A 21 -10.94 1.15 1.08
CA VAL A 21 -10.97 0.07 0.09
C VAL A 21 -9.54 -0.32 -0.26
N GLY A 22 -9.13 -1.50 0.18
CA GLY A 22 -7.75 -1.99 0.04
C GLY A 22 -7.27 -2.15 -1.41
N GLY A 23 -5.95 -2.05 -1.61
CA GLY A 23 -5.31 -2.12 -2.93
C GLY A 23 -4.94 -3.54 -3.32
N MET A 24 -5.93 -4.33 -3.73
CA MET A 24 -5.75 -5.73 -4.13
C MET A 24 -5.00 -5.81 -5.45
N GLY A 25 -3.96 -6.66 -5.50
CA GLY A 25 -3.18 -6.90 -6.71
C GLY A 25 -3.98 -7.53 -7.85
N VAL A 26 -3.32 -7.80 -8.98
CA VAL A 26 -3.90 -8.40 -10.20
C VAL A 26 -5.11 -7.67 -10.78
N ASP A 27 -5.22 -6.36 -10.56
CA ASP A 27 -6.26 -5.47 -11.10
C ASP A 27 -7.67 -5.78 -10.57
N ILE A 28 -7.79 -6.29 -9.33
CA ILE A 28 -9.08 -6.45 -8.63
C ILE A 28 -9.55 -5.09 -8.10
N SER A 29 -8.67 -4.34 -7.41
CA SER A 29 -8.94 -2.96 -7.01
C SER A 29 -8.59 -2.02 -8.15
N THR A 30 -9.54 -1.86 -9.07
CA THR A 30 -9.35 -0.99 -10.24
C THR A 30 -9.28 0.48 -9.83
N ALA A 31 -8.76 1.32 -10.73
CA ALA A 31 -8.78 2.77 -10.54
C ALA A 31 -10.20 3.29 -10.35
N GLU A 32 -11.19 2.73 -11.05
CA GLU A 32 -12.60 3.11 -10.94
C GLU A 32 -13.15 2.87 -9.54
N LEU A 33 -12.83 1.74 -8.90
CA LEU A 33 -13.27 1.44 -7.54
C LEU A 33 -12.62 2.40 -6.53
N ALA A 34 -11.31 2.66 -6.68
CA ALA A 34 -10.61 3.60 -5.82
C ALA A 34 -11.17 5.03 -5.95
N LEU A 35 -11.47 5.45 -7.18
CA LEU A 35 -12.10 6.72 -7.48
C LEU A 35 -13.48 6.86 -6.84
N GLU A 36 -14.29 5.80 -6.88
CA GLU A 36 -15.63 5.84 -6.31
C GLU A 36 -15.60 5.90 -4.78
N ALA A 37 -14.70 5.15 -4.13
CA ALA A 37 -14.48 5.27 -2.69
C ALA A 37 -14.07 6.70 -2.29
N ALA A 38 -13.16 7.32 -3.05
CA ALA A 38 -12.74 8.70 -2.83
C ALA A 38 -13.89 9.70 -3.08
N ARG A 39 -14.71 9.49 -4.13
CA ARG A 39 -15.88 10.33 -4.44
C ARG A 39 -16.90 10.34 -3.30
N LEU A 40 -17.10 9.19 -2.67
CA LEU A 40 -17.98 9.01 -1.52
C LEU A 40 -17.36 9.48 -0.18
N GLY A 41 -16.15 10.04 -0.21
CA GLY A 41 -15.48 10.64 0.95
C GLY A 41 -14.66 9.65 1.80
N GLY A 42 -14.49 8.40 1.35
CA GLY A 42 -13.60 7.42 1.96
C GLY A 42 -12.20 7.45 1.36
N ILE A 43 -11.48 6.34 1.54
CA ILE A 43 -10.15 6.13 0.96
C ILE A 43 -10.21 4.97 -0.02
N GLY A 44 -9.77 5.19 -1.25
CA GLY A 44 -9.65 4.15 -2.26
C GLY A 44 -8.19 3.87 -2.59
N HIS A 45 -7.82 2.59 -2.68
CA HIS A 45 -6.47 2.22 -3.08
C HIS A 45 -6.41 1.71 -4.51
N ILE A 46 -5.46 2.25 -5.28
CA ILE A 46 -4.93 1.59 -6.47
C ILE A 46 -3.76 0.68 -6.10
N SER A 47 -3.45 -0.30 -6.95
CA SER A 47 -2.35 -1.25 -6.72
C SER A 47 -1.16 -0.96 -7.62
N ASP A 48 0.04 -0.98 -7.07
CA ASP A 48 1.26 -0.94 -7.89
C ASP A 48 1.69 -2.32 -8.42
N ALA A 49 1.03 -3.38 -7.94
CA ALA A 49 1.22 -4.72 -8.44
C ALA A 49 0.79 -4.76 -9.90
N MET A 50 1.66 -5.30 -10.76
CA MET A 50 1.43 -5.39 -12.20
C MET A 50 1.18 -4.04 -12.90
N VAL A 51 1.65 -2.91 -12.36
CA VAL A 51 1.45 -1.58 -12.96
C VAL A 51 1.84 -1.50 -14.45
N LYS A 52 2.84 -2.28 -14.88
CA LYS A 52 3.22 -2.40 -16.31
C LYS A 52 2.17 -3.10 -17.16
N THR A 53 1.51 -4.14 -16.64
CA THR A 53 0.41 -4.83 -17.34
C THR A 53 -0.82 -3.94 -17.41
N VAL A 54 -1.13 -3.23 -16.31
CA VAL A 54 -2.22 -2.24 -16.29
C VAL A 54 -1.95 -1.14 -17.31
N SER A 55 -0.70 -0.68 -17.41
CA SER A 55 -0.30 0.32 -18.39
C SER A 55 -0.48 -0.18 -19.83
N ASP A 56 -0.05 -1.41 -20.14
CA ASP A 56 -0.22 -1.97 -21.49
C ASP A 56 -1.69 -2.08 -21.89
N ARG A 57 -2.59 -2.32 -20.92
CA ARG A 57 -4.04 -2.41 -21.15
C ARG A 57 -4.73 -1.06 -21.28
N ARG A 58 -4.28 -0.05 -20.53
CA ARG A 58 -5.03 1.21 -20.34
C ARG A 58 -4.37 2.45 -20.94
N TYR A 59 -3.07 2.41 -21.22
CA TYR A 59 -2.26 3.58 -21.61
C TYR A 59 -1.45 3.34 -22.88
N GLU A 60 -1.82 2.37 -23.71
CA GLU A 60 -1.20 2.09 -25.02
C GLU A 60 0.32 1.81 -24.95
N THR A 61 0.79 1.23 -23.84
CA THR A 61 2.21 0.88 -23.66
C THR A 61 2.52 -0.55 -24.12
N ASN A 62 3.81 -0.89 -24.19
CA ASN A 62 4.30 -2.22 -24.59
C ASN A 62 5.34 -2.80 -23.61
N PHE A 63 5.21 -2.47 -22.33
CA PHE A 63 6.18 -2.81 -21.29
C PHE A 63 6.32 -4.31 -21.09
N VAL A 64 5.21 -5.06 -21.04
CA VAL A 64 5.20 -6.52 -20.85
C VAL A 64 5.69 -7.22 -22.10
N SER A 65 5.16 -6.87 -23.26
CA SER A 65 5.58 -7.48 -24.54
C SER A 65 7.04 -7.16 -24.87
N GLY A 66 7.51 -5.94 -24.58
CA GLY A 66 8.91 -5.56 -24.72
C GLY A 66 9.83 -6.31 -23.76
N LYS A 67 9.42 -6.54 -22.51
CA LYS A 67 10.16 -7.41 -21.57
C LYS A 67 10.25 -8.83 -22.12
N LEU A 68 9.14 -9.40 -22.62
CA LEU A 68 9.11 -10.75 -23.17
C LEU A 68 10.05 -10.89 -24.37
N LYS A 69 10.07 -9.90 -25.29
CA LYS A 69 11.01 -9.88 -26.41
C LYS A 69 12.46 -9.85 -25.94
N ARG A 70 12.79 -8.97 -24.98
CA ARG A 70 14.15 -8.81 -24.43
C ARG A 70 14.66 -10.09 -23.76
N TYR A 71 13.82 -10.77 -23.00
CA TYR A 71 14.19 -11.96 -22.23
C TYR A 71 13.69 -13.26 -22.84
N LYS A 72 13.44 -13.30 -24.17
CA LYS A 72 12.94 -14.50 -24.87
C LYS A 72 13.82 -15.72 -24.61
N PHE A 73 15.14 -15.53 -24.57
CA PHE A 73 16.13 -16.57 -24.27
C PHE A 73 15.99 -17.19 -22.88
N ASN A 74 15.37 -16.48 -21.93
CA ASN A 74 15.26 -16.90 -20.53
C ASN A 74 13.87 -17.45 -20.18
N VAL A 75 12.91 -17.49 -21.12
CA VAL A 75 11.51 -17.88 -20.82
C VAL A 75 11.41 -19.28 -20.20
N ALA A 76 12.09 -20.28 -20.79
CA ALA A 76 12.07 -21.67 -20.31
C ALA A 76 13.04 -21.94 -19.14
N SER A 77 13.93 -21.01 -18.80
CA SER A 77 14.89 -21.17 -17.71
C SER A 77 14.20 -21.13 -16.35
N SER A 78 14.55 -22.05 -15.44
CA SER A 78 14.15 -21.95 -14.03
C SER A 78 14.90 -20.81 -13.31
N ASP A 79 16.14 -20.54 -13.72
CA ASP A 79 16.92 -19.40 -13.23
C ASP A 79 16.46 -18.11 -13.93
N LYS A 80 15.92 -17.19 -13.12
CA LYS A 80 15.46 -15.85 -13.52
C LYS A 80 16.36 -14.73 -13.00
N ALA A 81 17.57 -15.04 -12.51
CA ALA A 81 18.51 -14.07 -11.92
C ALA A 81 18.74 -12.85 -12.83
N ALA A 82 18.90 -13.09 -14.14
CA ALA A 82 19.15 -12.06 -15.15
C ALA A 82 17.94 -11.14 -15.44
N VAL A 83 16.72 -11.49 -14.99
CA VAL A 83 15.51 -10.75 -15.33
C VAL A 83 15.26 -9.62 -14.33
N LEU A 84 15.65 -8.41 -14.70
CA LEU A 84 15.49 -7.21 -13.86
C LEU A 84 14.33 -6.31 -14.32
N PHE A 85 13.90 -5.41 -13.44
CA PHE A 85 13.05 -4.29 -13.81
C PHE A 85 13.80 -3.33 -14.74
N ASP A 86 13.12 -2.92 -15.82
CA ASP A 86 13.49 -1.72 -16.56
C ASP A 86 12.97 -0.51 -15.77
N LEU A 87 13.87 0.25 -15.15
CA LEU A 87 13.52 1.29 -14.19
C LEU A 87 12.82 2.48 -14.85
N GLY A 88 13.19 2.83 -16.09
CA GLY A 88 12.54 3.90 -16.85
C GLY A 88 11.09 3.54 -17.17
N ARG A 89 10.86 2.31 -17.68
CA ARG A 89 9.50 1.81 -17.93
C ARG A 89 8.68 1.64 -16.64
N LEU A 90 9.33 1.30 -15.53
CA LEU A 90 8.66 1.19 -14.23
C LEU A 90 8.20 2.57 -13.73
N ALA A 91 9.10 3.57 -13.81
CA ALA A 91 8.80 4.95 -13.48
C ALA A 91 7.64 5.49 -14.32
N GLU A 92 7.70 5.31 -15.64
CA GLU A 92 6.65 5.73 -16.57
C GLU A 92 5.31 5.04 -16.27
N ALA A 93 5.31 3.72 -16.06
CA ALA A 93 4.10 2.98 -15.70
C ALA A 93 3.48 3.48 -14.38
N THR A 94 4.30 3.69 -13.34
CA THR A 94 3.84 4.23 -12.06
C THR A 94 3.26 5.62 -12.22
N HIS A 95 3.98 6.52 -12.90
CA HIS A 95 3.54 7.89 -13.12
C HIS A 95 2.22 7.94 -13.89
N ASN A 96 2.09 7.17 -14.98
CA ASN A 96 0.86 7.13 -15.78
C ASN A 96 -0.33 6.60 -14.97
N HIS A 97 -0.14 5.50 -14.25
CA HIS A 97 -1.23 4.89 -13.50
C HIS A 97 -1.72 5.79 -12.36
N VAL A 98 -0.78 6.27 -11.53
CA VAL A 98 -1.09 7.16 -10.41
C VAL A 98 -1.62 8.50 -10.91
N GLY A 99 -0.93 9.12 -11.87
CA GLY A 99 -1.28 10.44 -12.39
C GLY A 99 -2.68 10.47 -13.02
N ARG A 100 -3.05 9.44 -13.79
CA ARG A 100 -4.40 9.33 -14.38
C ARG A 100 -5.48 9.15 -13.30
N ALA A 101 -5.22 8.34 -12.27
CA ALA A 101 -6.15 8.20 -11.14
C ALA A 101 -6.31 9.53 -10.39
N MET A 102 -5.22 10.23 -10.09
CA MET A 102 -5.26 11.53 -9.42
C MET A 102 -5.96 12.61 -10.26
N GLN A 103 -5.74 12.64 -11.58
CA GLN A 103 -6.45 13.56 -12.49
C GLN A 103 -7.95 13.30 -12.55
N ALA A 104 -8.38 12.04 -12.43
CA ALA A 104 -9.78 11.65 -12.45
C ALA A 104 -10.48 11.80 -11.09
N LYS A 105 -9.71 12.00 -10.01
CA LYS A 105 -10.21 12.10 -8.63
C LYS A 105 -11.25 13.21 -8.51
N ARG A 106 -12.36 12.90 -7.83
CA ARG A 106 -13.44 13.83 -7.48
C ARG A 106 -13.83 13.64 -6.02
N GLY A 107 -14.48 14.64 -5.44
CA GLY A 107 -14.90 14.60 -4.04
C GLY A 107 -13.74 14.83 -3.07
N ASN A 108 -14.04 14.68 -1.77
CA ASN A 108 -13.13 15.05 -0.68
C ASN A 108 -12.37 13.85 -0.08
N GLY A 109 -12.62 12.63 -0.59
CA GLY A 109 -11.89 11.44 -0.17
C GLY A 109 -10.45 11.42 -0.69
N LEU A 110 -9.74 10.32 -0.43
CA LEU A 110 -8.33 10.19 -0.79
C LEU A 110 -8.09 8.96 -1.68
N ILE A 111 -7.09 9.05 -2.54
CA ILE A 111 -6.59 7.92 -3.33
C ILE A 111 -5.20 7.58 -2.83
N PHE A 112 -5.05 6.36 -2.33
CA PHE A 112 -3.76 5.81 -1.93
C PHE A 112 -3.25 4.81 -2.96
N VAL A 113 -1.94 4.55 -2.94
CA VAL A 113 -1.36 3.42 -3.67
C VAL A 113 -0.84 2.38 -2.70
N ASN A 114 -1.22 1.13 -2.92
CA ASN A 114 -0.62 -0.01 -2.23
C ASN A 114 0.73 -0.35 -2.88
N CYS A 115 1.82 -0.32 -2.10
CA CYS A 115 3.19 -0.54 -2.58
C CYS A 115 3.86 -1.71 -1.84
N MET A 116 4.02 -2.84 -2.55
CA MET A 116 4.54 -4.07 -1.96
C MET A 116 6.08 -4.11 -1.90
N GLU A 117 6.71 -4.46 -0.77
CA GLU A 117 8.18 -4.61 -0.67
C GLU A 117 8.71 -5.74 -1.56
N LYS A 118 7.96 -6.85 -1.69
CA LYS A 118 8.43 -8.08 -2.35
C LYS A 118 8.50 -8.02 -3.89
N LEU A 119 8.03 -6.94 -4.52
CA LEU A 119 8.12 -6.75 -5.97
C LEU A 119 9.50 -6.22 -6.38
N THR A 120 10.51 -7.09 -6.29
CA THR A 120 11.92 -6.70 -6.40
C THR A 120 12.58 -7.13 -7.71
N MET A 121 12.16 -8.26 -8.30
CA MET A 121 12.84 -8.91 -9.44
C MET A 121 14.38 -8.87 -9.29
N ASN A 122 14.88 -9.52 -8.22
CA ASN A 122 16.30 -9.60 -7.84
C ASN A 122 16.98 -8.27 -7.44
N ALA A 123 16.24 -7.16 -7.38
CA ALA A 123 16.74 -5.88 -6.88
C ALA A 123 15.79 -5.33 -5.79
N PRO A 124 16.11 -5.44 -4.50
CA PRO A 124 15.13 -5.14 -3.45
C PRO A 124 14.85 -3.66 -3.23
N ARG A 125 15.87 -2.79 -3.40
CA ARG A 125 15.78 -1.38 -2.98
C ARG A 125 15.42 -0.42 -4.11
N VAL A 126 16.07 -0.58 -5.27
CA VAL A 126 15.99 0.40 -6.36
C VAL A 126 14.60 0.44 -7.01
N PRO A 127 13.98 -0.70 -7.41
CA PRO A 127 12.62 -0.70 -7.95
C PRO A 127 11.57 -0.21 -6.95
N LEU A 128 11.75 -0.53 -5.66
CA LEU A 128 10.87 -0.02 -4.60
C LEU A 128 10.98 1.50 -4.50
N ARG A 129 12.19 2.06 -4.45
CA ARG A 129 12.40 3.51 -4.44
C ARG A 129 11.74 4.18 -5.66
N VAL A 130 11.89 3.60 -6.86
CA VAL A 130 11.27 4.14 -8.08
C VAL A 130 9.76 4.19 -7.95
N ARG A 131 9.11 3.09 -7.56
CA ARG A 131 7.64 3.06 -7.38
C ARG A 131 7.16 4.06 -6.33
N LEU A 132 7.85 4.14 -5.19
CA LEU A 132 7.49 5.09 -4.12
C LEU A 132 7.66 6.55 -4.59
N SER A 133 8.81 6.89 -5.19
CA SER A 133 9.12 8.27 -5.58
C SER A 133 8.19 8.75 -6.69
N TYR A 134 8.00 7.94 -7.74
CA TYR A 134 7.16 8.35 -8.87
C TYR A 134 5.66 8.38 -8.53
N ALA A 135 5.21 7.61 -7.52
CA ALA A 135 3.86 7.78 -7.01
C ALA A 135 3.70 9.14 -6.30
N LEU A 136 4.70 9.58 -5.54
CA LEU A 136 4.70 10.90 -4.91
C LEU A 136 4.77 12.01 -5.97
N ASP A 137 5.66 11.91 -6.96
CA ASP A 137 5.77 12.86 -8.08
C ASP A 137 4.44 13.01 -8.84
N ALA A 138 3.74 11.90 -9.06
CA ALA A 138 2.44 11.87 -9.73
C ALA A 138 1.26 12.36 -8.87
N GLY A 139 1.52 12.84 -7.65
CA GLY A 139 0.51 13.53 -6.86
C GLY A 139 -0.33 12.63 -5.95
N ILE A 140 0.03 11.37 -5.70
CA ILE A 140 -0.77 10.47 -4.83
C ILE A 140 -1.04 11.10 -3.46
N ASP A 141 -2.23 10.90 -2.89
CA ASP A 141 -2.55 11.43 -1.55
C ASP A 141 -1.82 10.66 -0.44
N GLY A 142 -1.55 9.37 -0.68
CA GLY A 142 -0.86 8.53 0.28
C GLY A 142 -0.37 7.20 -0.28
N ILE A 143 0.52 6.56 0.47
CA ILE A 143 1.11 5.27 0.15
C ILE A 143 0.91 4.34 1.34
N THR A 144 0.37 3.16 1.06
CA THR A 144 0.33 2.04 2.02
C THR A 144 1.45 1.07 1.69
N LEU A 145 2.32 0.83 2.66
CA LEU A 145 3.39 -0.15 2.58
C LEU A 145 2.85 -1.53 2.96
N SER A 146 3.02 -2.54 2.08
CA SER A 146 2.47 -3.89 2.29
C SER A 146 3.42 -5.02 1.87
N ALA A 147 3.09 -6.25 2.26
CA ALA A 147 3.86 -7.45 1.92
C ALA A 147 5.37 -7.28 2.16
N GLY A 148 5.74 -7.02 3.41
CA GLY A 148 7.10 -6.71 3.82
C GLY A 148 7.16 -6.10 5.21
N LEU A 149 8.36 -6.01 5.78
CA LEU A 149 8.59 -5.29 7.04
C LEU A 149 8.91 -3.81 6.80
N HIS A 150 9.26 -3.45 5.56
CA HIS A 150 9.52 -2.07 5.14
C HIS A 150 10.53 -1.29 6.00
N LEU A 151 11.47 -2.01 6.62
CA LEU A 151 12.43 -1.48 7.58
C LEU A 151 13.25 -0.29 7.05
N GLY A 152 13.48 -0.21 5.73
CA GLY A 152 14.22 0.88 5.09
C GLY A 152 13.39 1.77 4.17
N SER A 153 12.07 1.59 4.08
CA SER A 153 11.27 2.18 2.99
C SER A 153 11.11 3.69 3.12
N PHE A 154 10.88 4.24 4.32
CA PHE A 154 10.81 5.69 4.50
C PHE A 154 12.14 6.36 4.14
N ALA A 155 13.27 5.73 4.47
CA ALA A 155 14.59 6.25 4.12
C ALA A 155 14.83 6.33 2.60
N LEU A 156 14.11 5.56 1.78
CA LEU A 156 14.22 5.65 0.31
C LEU A 156 13.62 6.94 -0.26
N ILE A 157 12.71 7.58 0.47
CA ILE A 157 11.96 8.76 0.05
C ILE A 157 12.07 9.92 1.07
N ALA A 158 13.00 9.86 2.02
CA ALA A 158 13.15 10.87 3.07
C ALA A 158 13.47 12.28 2.51
N GLU A 159 14.24 12.33 1.42
CA GLU A 159 14.60 13.57 0.72
C GLU A 159 13.55 14.03 -0.30
N HIS A 160 12.45 13.28 -0.46
CA HIS A 160 11.42 13.65 -1.43
C HIS A 160 10.64 14.87 -0.92
N PRO A 161 10.36 15.90 -1.74
CA PRO A 161 9.64 17.10 -1.29
C PRO A 161 8.28 16.79 -0.66
N ARG A 162 7.56 15.83 -1.24
CA ARG A 162 6.28 15.34 -0.73
C ARG A 162 6.38 14.27 0.36
N PHE A 163 7.57 14.00 0.91
CA PHE A 163 7.70 13.06 2.03
C PHE A 163 6.71 13.47 3.10
N ARG A 164 6.87 14.62 3.76
CA ARG A 164 6.00 15.04 4.87
C ARG A 164 4.59 15.47 4.48
N ASP A 165 4.27 15.54 3.18
CA ASP A 165 2.97 15.94 2.65
C ASP A 165 2.03 14.75 2.47
N ALA A 166 2.49 13.70 1.76
CA ALA A 166 1.67 12.53 1.48
C ALA A 166 1.50 11.65 2.73
N ARG A 167 0.33 11.02 2.87
CA ARG A 167 0.02 10.09 3.97
C ARG A 167 0.77 8.78 3.79
N LEU A 168 1.63 8.41 4.73
CA LEU A 168 2.37 7.15 4.67
C LEU A 168 1.90 6.21 5.77
N GLY A 169 1.35 5.06 5.39
CA GLY A 169 0.96 4.02 6.35
C GLY A 169 1.59 2.67 6.04
N ILE A 170 1.39 1.74 6.95
CA ILE A 170 1.91 0.37 6.84
C ILE A 170 0.85 -0.65 7.22
N ILE A 171 0.83 -1.76 6.48
CA ILE A 171 0.08 -2.96 6.84
C ILE A 171 0.96 -3.84 7.72
N VAL A 172 0.43 -4.24 8.87
CA VAL A 172 1.09 -5.18 9.80
C VAL A 172 0.12 -6.29 10.21
N SER A 173 0.66 -7.48 10.46
CA SER A 173 -0.09 -8.62 11.02
C SER A 173 0.23 -8.88 12.49
N SER A 174 1.15 -8.12 13.10
CA SER A 174 1.54 -8.30 14.50
C SER A 174 2.16 -7.05 15.11
N LEU A 175 2.07 -6.94 16.43
CA LEU A 175 2.77 -5.91 17.21
C LEU A 175 4.29 -5.94 16.99
N ARG A 176 4.88 -7.14 16.90
CA ARG A 176 6.31 -7.31 16.65
C ARG A 176 6.74 -6.66 15.33
N ALA A 177 5.97 -6.86 14.25
CA ALA A 177 6.27 -6.25 12.96
C ALA A 177 6.23 -4.72 13.03
N LEU A 178 5.20 -4.16 13.70
CA LEU A 178 5.08 -2.72 13.90
C LEU A 178 6.27 -2.14 14.68
N GLN A 179 6.63 -2.75 15.81
CA GLN A 179 7.76 -2.30 16.64
C GLN A 179 9.08 -2.28 15.87
N LEU A 180 9.33 -3.29 15.03
CA LEU A 180 10.51 -3.33 14.18
C LEU A 180 10.51 -2.19 13.15
N PHE A 181 9.37 -1.92 12.52
CA PHE A 181 9.22 -0.82 11.58
C PHE A 181 9.45 0.54 12.23
N LEU A 182 8.80 0.81 13.37
CA LEU A 182 8.94 2.08 14.10
C LEU A 182 10.39 2.30 14.55
N ARG A 183 11.00 1.28 15.19
CA ARG A 183 12.38 1.36 15.67
C ARG A 183 13.37 1.66 14.55
N LYS A 184 13.21 1.03 13.38
CA LYS A 184 14.16 1.24 12.27
C LYS A 184 14.04 2.62 11.64
N ASN A 185 12.84 3.20 11.63
CA ASN A 185 12.57 4.50 11.03
C ASN A 185 12.63 5.68 12.01
N ALA A 186 12.80 5.43 13.32
CA ALA A 186 12.82 6.45 14.38
C ALA A 186 13.74 7.65 14.08
N ARG A 187 14.93 7.38 13.53
CA ARG A 187 15.93 8.41 13.17
C ARG A 187 15.47 9.41 12.09
N LEU A 188 14.40 9.12 11.36
CA LEU A 188 13.88 9.98 10.31
C LEU A 188 12.96 11.08 10.86
N GLY A 189 12.65 11.05 12.17
CA GLY A 189 11.74 12.01 12.80
C GLY A 189 10.35 11.98 12.16
N ARG A 190 9.91 10.79 11.71
CA ARG A 190 8.62 10.59 11.08
C ARG A 190 8.03 9.22 11.42
N LEU A 191 6.81 9.26 11.97
CA LEU A 191 5.95 8.11 12.21
C LEU A 191 5.04 7.85 11.00
N PRO A 192 4.48 6.64 10.84
CA PRO A 192 3.41 6.43 9.88
C PRO A 192 2.17 7.23 10.28
N ASP A 193 1.46 7.76 9.29
CA ASP A 193 0.20 8.49 9.44
C ASP A 193 -0.97 7.58 9.84
N TYR A 194 -0.87 6.28 9.55
CA TYR A 194 -1.86 5.26 9.91
C TYR A 194 -1.24 3.86 9.89
N ILE A 195 -1.88 2.93 10.57
CA ILE A 195 -1.51 1.51 10.57
C ILE A 195 -2.74 0.71 10.19
N ILE A 196 -2.63 -0.12 9.15
CA ILE A 196 -3.63 -1.13 8.82
C ILE A 196 -3.22 -2.42 9.52
N VAL A 197 -4.14 -3.04 10.25
CA VAL A 197 -3.93 -4.32 10.92
C VAL A 197 -4.67 -5.39 10.15
N GLU A 198 -3.94 -6.26 9.46
CA GLU A 198 -4.54 -7.38 8.72
C GLU A 198 -4.56 -8.65 9.55
N GLY A 199 -5.77 -9.18 9.73
CA GLY A 199 -6.01 -10.46 10.41
C GLY A 199 -5.80 -11.66 9.50
N PRO A 200 -5.91 -12.88 10.04
CA PRO A 200 -5.62 -14.10 9.29
C PRO A 200 -6.69 -14.44 8.23
N LEU A 201 -7.85 -13.78 8.29
CA LEU A 201 -8.90 -13.87 7.28
C LEU A 201 -8.76 -12.85 6.14
N ALA A 202 -7.64 -12.12 6.08
CA ALA A 202 -7.33 -11.26 4.93
C ALA A 202 -7.12 -12.10 3.66
N GLY A 203 -7.37 -11.51 2.48
CA GLY A 203 -7.10 -12.15 1.21
C GLY A 203 -5.64 -11.97 0.75
N GLY A 204 -5.11 -12.91 -0.02
CA GLY A 204 -3.81 -12.76 -0.68
C GLY A 204 -2.61 -13.17 0.18
N HIS A 205 -1.59 -12.30 0.26
CA HIS A 205 -0.37 -12.59 1.02
C HIS A 205 -0.61 -12.39 2.52
N LEU A 206 -0.64 -13.49 3.26
CA LEU A 206 -0.86 -13.49 4.70
C LEU A 206 0.45 -13.45 5.48
N GLY A 207 0.45 -12.71 6.59
CA GLY A 207 1.52 -12.70 7.58
C GLY A 207 1.46 -13.86 8.58
N PHE A 208 0.74 -14.94 8.25
CA PHE A 208 0.47 -16.08 9.12
C PHE A 208 0.86 -17.39 8.42
N GLY A 209 1.29 -18.39 9.19
CA GLY A 209 1.60 -19.71 8.68
C GLY A 209 0.33 -20.49 8.36
N ILE A 210 0.42 -21.43 7.41
CA ILE A 210 -0.73 -22.27 7.04
C ILE A 210 -1.20 -23.17 8.20
N ASP A 211 -0.29 -23.49 9.13
CA ASP A 211 -0.55 -24.39 10.26
C ASP A 211 -1.06 -23.65 11.51
N ASP A 212 -0.93 -22.31 11.58
CA ASP A 212 -1.23 -21.54 12.79
C ASP A 212 -2.14 -20.33 12.58
N TRP A 213 -2.49 -19.96 11.34
CA TRP A 213 -3.35 -18.80 11.07
C TRP A 213 -4.64 -18.79 11.89
N ALA A 214 -5.28 -19.96 12.08
CA ALA A 214 -6.53 -20.10 12.81
C ALA A 214 -6.40 -19.87 14.34
N LYS A 215 -5.17 -19.83 14.86
CA LYS A 215 -4.88 -19.49 16.27
C LYS A 215 -4.79 -17.99 16.50
N HIS A 216 -4.81 -17.20 15.43
CA HIS A 216 -4.77 -15.75 15.49
C HIS A 216 -6.16 -15.17 15.29
N ASP A 217 -6.38 -14.00 15.90
CA ASP A 217 -7.63 -13.27 15.81
C ASP A 217 -7.34 -11.78 15.59
N LEU A 218 -8.05 -11.16 14.65
CA LEU A 218 -7.85 -9.76 14.29
C LEU A 218 -8.07 -8.85 15.50
N ARG A 219 -9.16 -9.06 16.25
CA ARG A 219 -9.52 -8.23 17.41
C ARG A 219 -8.40 -8.25 18.46
N THR A 220 -7.86 -9.42 18.75
CA THR A 220 -6.74 -9.60 19.69
C THR A 220 -5.49 -8.83 19.24
N ILE A 221 -5.14 -8.91 17.96
CA ILE A 221 -3.98 -8.19 17.42
C ILE A 221 -4.19 -6.68 17.48
N VAL A 222 -5.36 -6.20 17.08
CA VAL A 222 -5.73 -4.78 17.10
C VAL A 222 -5.65 -4.23 18.52
N ILE A 223 -6.24 -4.93 19.51
CA ILE A 223 -6.19 -4.52 20.93
C ILE A 223 -4.74 -4.45 21.41
N GLY A 224 -3.92 -5.46 21.11
CA GLY A 224 -2.51 -5.46 21.51
C GLY A 224 -1.71 -4.30 20.92
N ILE A 225 -1.96 -3.96 19.64
CA ILE A 225 -1.33 -2.79 19.00
C ILE A 225 -1.86 -1.49 19.61
N GLN A 226 -3.17 -1.37 19.84
CA GLN A 226 -3.78 -0.19 20.44
C GLN A 226 -3.22 0.09 21.85
N GLN A 227 -3.08 -0.95 22.68
CA GLN A 227 -2.49 -0.84 24.01
C GLN A 227 -1.03 -0.36 23.95
N TYR A 228 -0.26 -0.89 23.00
CA TYR A 228 1.12 -0.44 22.78
C TYR A 228 1.18 1.04 22.35
N LEU A 229 0.37 1.46 21.37
CA LEU A 229 0.33 2.86 20.94
C LEU A 229 -0.05 3.81 22.08
N HIS A 230 -1.02 3.43 22.91
CA HIS A 230 -1.39 4.21 24.08
C HIS A 230 -0.25 4.30 25.11
N ALA A 231 0.42 3.19 25.41
CA ALA A 231 1.55 3.17 26.35
C ALA A 231 2.72 4.04 25.87
N GLU A 232 2.98 4.07 24.56
CA GLU A 232 4.03 4.89 23.93
C GLU A 232 3.56 6.33 23.61
N GLN A 233 2.31 6.68 23.97
CA GLN A 233 1.71 8.00 23.69
C GLN A 233 1.72 8.38 22.20
N LEU A 234 1.51 7.38 21.33
CA LEU A 234 1.47 7.54 19.89
C LEU A 234 0.02 7.65 19.40
N ASP A 235 -0.36 8.82 18.91
CA ASP A 235 -1.67 9.06 18.30
C ASP A 235 -1.63 8.69 16.80
N ILE A 236 -1.66 7.38 16.52
CA ILE A 236 -1.66 6.84 15.15
C ILE A 236 -2.95 6.06 14.92
N PRO A 237 -3.80 6.44 13.95
CA PRO A 237 -5.01 5.71 13.61
C PRO A 237 -4.76 4.24 13.25
N LEU A 238 -5.56 3.35 13.83
CA LEU A 238 -5.60 1.93 13.52
C LEU A 238 -6.80 1.60 12.64
N ILE A 239 -6.55 0.90 11.54
CA ILE A 239 -7.57 0.48 10.57
C ILE A 239 -7.56 -1.05 10.53
N PRO A 240 -8.49 -1.74 11.22
CA PRO A 240 -8.58 -3.18 11.18
C PRO A 240 -9.07 -3.65 9.79
N ALA A 241 -8.50 -4.75 9.29
CA ALA A 241 -8.82 -5.32 7.99
C ALA A 241 -8.67 -6.86 7.99
N GLY A 242 -9.38 -7.51 7.06
CA GLY A 242 -9.38 -8.96 6.87
C GLY A 242 -10.47 -9.67 7.67
N GLY A 243 -11.46 -10.22 6.96
CA GLY A 243 -12.62 -10.90 7.58
C GLY A 243 -13.70 -9.98 8.13
N ILE A 244 -13.67 -8.67 7.81
CA ILE A 244 -14.71 -7.69 8.16
C ILE A 244 -15.63 -7.50 6.96
N PHE A 245 -16.93 -7.66 7.14
CA PHE A 245 -17.91 -7.58 6.06
C PHE A 245 -19.05 -6.62 6.35
N THR A 246 -19.40 -6.41 7.62
CA THR A 246 -20.57 -5.64 8.03
C THR A 246 -20.21 -4.63 9.13
N GLY A 247 -21.06 -3.62 9.33
CA GLY A 247 -20.86 -2.64 10.40
C GLY A 247 -21.06 -3.18 11.83
N SER A 248 -21.42 -4.45 11.99
CA SER A 248 -21.55 -5.11 13.30
C SER A 248 -20.32 -5.90 13.73
N ASP A 249 -19.34 -6.11 12.86
CA ASP A 249 -18.10 -6.84 13.14
C ASP A 249 -17.11 -5.98 13.96
#